data_AF-W4RV06-F1
#
_entry.id   AF-W4RV06-F1
#
_cell.length_a   1.000
_cell.length_b   1.000
_cell.length_c   1.000
_cell.angle_alpha   90.00
_cell.angle_beta   90.00
_cell.angle_gamma   90.00
#
_symmetry.space_group_name_H-M   'P 1'
#
loop_
_entity.id
_entity.type
_entity.pdbx_description
1 polymer ?
#
loop_
_entity_poly.entity_id
_entity_poly.type
_entity_poly.pdbx_seq_one_letter_code
_entity_poly.pdbx_strand_id
1 'polypeptide(L)'
;MKTNWGAAFQIAAVYVGTVVGAGFATGREIVEFFSRFGLFGLIGVFMAGYILTYMGAKLMRIAAAIDARSYEEMNVHLFGNFLAESSIL
;
A
#
# COMPACT_ATOMS: atom_id res chain seq x y z
N MET A 1 -25.07 -5.03 8.03
CA MET A 1 -23.70 -4.70 8.50
C MET A 1 -23.70 -3.23 8.92
N LYS A 2 -23.50 -2.90 10.20
CA LYS A 2 -23.39 -1.49 10.62
C LYS A 2 -22.00 -1.02 10.24
N THR A 3 -21.89 -0.18 9.21
CA THR A 3 -20.60 0.38 8.78
C THR A 3 -20.05 1.25 9.90
N ASN A 4 -19.01 0.76 10.59
CA ASN A 4 -18.34 1.53 11.62
C ASN A 4 -17.36 2.49 10.94
N TRP A 5 -17.84 3.68 10.61
CA TRP A 5 -17.07 4.74 9.96
C TRP A 5 -15.81 5.12 10.74
N GLY A 6 -15.83 5.03 12.07
CA GLY A 6 -14.66 5.26 12.92
C GLY A 6 -13.54 4.24 12.67
N ALA A 7 -13.91 2.95 12.57
CA ALA A 7 -12.94 1.89 12.24
C ALA A 7 -12.38 2.04 10.83
N ALA A 8 -13.22 2.42 9.85
CA ALA A 8 -12.78 2.66 8.48
C ALA A 8 -11.76 3.81 8.42
N PHE A 9 -12.01 4.91 9.15
CA PHE A 9 -11.09 6.03 9.23
C PHE A 9 -9.77 5.65 9.90
N GLN A 10 -9.82 4.86 10.98
CA GLN A 10 -8.62 4.37 11.66
C GLN A 10 -7.76 3.51 10.72
N ILE A 11 -8.36 2.57 9.99
CA ILE A 11 -7.64 1.73 9.02
C ILE A 11 -7.01 2.60 7.92
N ALA A 12 -7.76 3.58 7.39
CA ALA A 12 -7.25 4.50 6.39
C ALA A 12 -6.06 5.33 6.92
N ALA A 13 -6.15 5.84 8.15
CA ALA A 13 -5.08 6.62 8.78
C ALA A 13 -3.81 5.79 8.99
N VAL A 14 -3.95 4.54 9.47
CA VAL A 14 -2.81 3.61 9.60
C VAL A 14 -2.20 3.31 8.24
N TYR A 15 -3.02 3.02 7.22
CA TYR A 15 -2.54 2.73 5.87
C TYR A 15 -1.76 3.91 5.28
N VAL A 16 -2.34 5.11 5.31
CA VAL A 16 -1.70 6.33 4.82
C VAL A 16 -0.42 6.60 5.61
N GLY A 17 -0.44 6.52 6.94
CA GLY A 17 0.74 6.77 7.77
C GLY A 17 1.89 5.79 7.49
N THR A 18 1.57 4.51 7.26
CA THR A 18 2.59 3.49 7.00
C THR A 18 3.18 3.63 5.60
N VAL A 19 2.34 3.81 4.58
CA VAL A 19 2.79 3.85 3.18
C VAL A 19 3.42 5.19 2.83
N VAL A 20 2.80 6.31 3.23
CA VAL A 20 3.35 7.65 3.00
C VAL A 20 4.56 7.91 3.90
N GLY A 21 4.51 7.51 5.17
CA GLY A 21 5.62 7.72 6.11
C GLY A 21 6.91 7.06 5.66
N ALA A 22 6.86 5.80 5.21
CA ALA A 22 8.03 5.10 4.70
C ALA A 22 8.53 5.65 3.35
N GLY A 23 7.61 6.04 2.46
CA GLY A 23 7.93 6.49 1.11
C GLY A 23 8.44 7.93 1.00
N PHE A 24 8.06 8.83 1.90
CA PHE A 24 8.42 10.26 1.85
C PHE A 24 9.44 10.67 2.92
N ALA A 25 10.07 9.69 3.60
CA ALA A 25 11.03 9.97 4.67
C ALA A 25 12.21 10.85 4.22
N THR A 26 12.58 10.79 2.93
CA THR A 26 13.68 11.60 2.37
C THR A 26 13.26 13.01 1.99
N GLY A 27 11.96 13.23 1.73
CA GLY A 27 11.38 14.52 1.32
C GLY A 27 11.88 15.06 -0.03
N ARG A 28 12.79 14.36 -0.71
CA ARG A 28 13.35 14.78 -2.00
C ARG A 28 12.38 14.55 -3.14
N GLU A 29 11.44 13.61 -2.98
CA GLU A 29 10.47 13.27 -4.02
C GLU A 29 9.60 14.49 -4.37
N ILE A 30 9.14 15.25 -3.37
CA ILE A 30 8.33 16.46 -3.61
C ILE A 30 9.13 17.53 -4.37
N VAL A 31 10.41 17.73 -4.03
CA VAL A 31 11.25 18.71 -4.72
C VAL A 31 11.50 18.31 -6.17
N GLU A 32 11.77 17.03 -6.45
CA GLU A 32 11.97 16.57 -7.82
C GLU A 32 10.67 16.59 -8.64
N PHE A 33 9.56 16.14 -8.08
CA PHE A 33 8.26 16.11 -8.76
C PHE A 33 7.76 17.52 -9.11
N PHE A 34 7.87 18.48 -8.19
CA PHE A 34 7.29 19.80 -8.38
C PHE A 34 8.27 20.84 -8.97
N SER A 35 9.57 20.78 -8.67
CA SER A 35 10.54 21.74 -9.25
C SER A 35 11.06 21.33 -10.61
N ARG A 36 11.20 20.03 -10.92
CA ARG A 36 11.78 19.57 -12.19
C ARG A 36 10.73 19.19 -13.23
N PHE A 37 9.61 18.60 -12.82
CA PHE A 37 8.59 18.06 -13.73
C PHE A 37 7.29 18.88 -13.80
N GLY A 38 7.10 19.86 -12.92
CA GLY A 38 5.96 20.80 -12.98
C GLY A 38 4.61 20.08 -13.10
N LEU A 39 3.83 20.42 -14.16
CA LEU A 39 2.49 19.86 -14.39
C LEU A 39 2.49 18.33 -14.64
N PHE A 40 3.55 17.79 -15.23
CA PHE A 40 3.69 16.34 -15.42
C PHE A 40 3.90 15.61 -14.10
N GLY A 41 4.50 16.29 -13.12
CA GLY A 41 4.62 15.77 -11.76
C GLY A 41 3.26 15.51 -11.12
N LEU A 42 2.30 16.42 -11.32
CA LEU A 42 0.93 16.28 -10.82
C LEU A 42 0.23 15.03 -11.39
N ILE A 43 0.37 14.78 -12.68
CA ILE A 43 -0.19 13.58 -13.34
C ILE A 43 0.45 12.31 -12.74
N GLY A 44 1.75 12.34 -12.49
CA GLY A 44 2.47 11.25 -11.84
C GLY A 44 1.95 10.95 -10.43
N VAL A 45 1.67 11.98 -9.62
CA VAL A 45 1.09 11.81 -8.28
C VAL A 45 -0.31 11.18 -8.35
N PHE A 46 -1.17 11.64 -9.27
CA PHE A 46 -2.49 11.03 -9.44
C PHE A 46 -2.41 9.57 -9.90
N MET A 47 -1.53 9.26 -10.86
CA MET A 47 -1.29 7.90 -11.33
C MET A 47 -0.77 7.00 -10.20
N ALA A 48 0.23 7.45 -9.45
CA ALA A 48 0.78 6.71 -8.32
C ALA A 48 -0.28 6.48 -7.24
N GLY A 49 -1.05 7.52 -6.88
CA GLY A 49 -2.14 7.42 -5.91
C GLY A 49 -3.22 6.44 -6.34
N TYR A 50 -3.58 6.42 -7.63
CA TYR A 50 -4.52 5.46 -8.18
C TYR A 50 -4.01 4.03 -8.09
N ILE A 51 -2.76 3.77 -8.51
CA ILE A 51 -2.13 2.45 -8.43
C ILE A 51 -2.05 1.99 -6.98
N LEU A 52 -1.62 2.87 -6.08
CA LEU A 52 -1.47 2.57 -4.66
C LEU A 52 -2.82 2.22 -4.03
N THR A 53 -3.86 3.00 -4.30
CA THR A 53 -5.22 2.76 -3.80
C THR A 53 -5.78 1.45 -4.35
N TYR A 54 -5.62 1.21 -5.66
CA TYR A 54 -6.11 -0.01 -6.30
C TYR A 54 -5.41 -1.25 -5.75
N MET A 55 -4.08 -1.23 -5.66
CA MET A 55 -3.28 -2.35 -5.19
C MET A 55 -3.48 -2.57 -3.69
N GLY A 56 -3.49 -1.51 -2.89
CA GLY A 56 -3.76 -1.57 -1.45
C GLY A 56 -5.14 -2.14 -1.14
N ALA A 57 -6.17 -1.68 -1.84
CA ALA A 57 -7.53 -2.21 -1.68
C ALA A 57 -7.61 -3.69 -2.07
N LYS A 58 -6.92 -4.10 -3.16
CA LYS A 58 -6.89 -5.49 -3.60
C LYS A 58 -6.21 -6.38 -2.56
N LEU A 59 -5.05 -5.95 -2.03
CA LEU A 59 -4.31 -6.66 -0.98
C LEU A 59 -5.15 -6.80 0.30
N MET A 60 -5.77 -5.71 0.76
CA MET A 60 -6.64 -5.74 1.95
C MET A 60 -7.83 -6.69 1.78
N ARG A 61 -8.46 -6.71 0.61
CA ARG A 61 -9.58 -7.63 0.34
C ARG A 61 -9.12 -9.10 0.30
N ILE A 62 -7.96 -9.38 -0.29
CA ILE A 62 -7.40 -10.74 -0.32
C ILE A 62 -7.06 -11.18 1.11
N ALA A 63 -6.34 -10.35 1.86
CA ALA A 63 -5.98 -10.63 3.25
C ALA A 63 -7.23 -10.88 4.12
N ALA A 64 -8.28 -10.08 3.95
CA ALA A 64 -9.55 -10.28 4.63
C ALA A 64 -10.30 -11.54 4.18
N ALA A 65 -10.20 -11.92 2.90
CA ALA A 65 -10.87 -13.11 2.35
C ALA A 65 -10.23 -14.42 2.84
N ILE A 66 -8.91 -14.42 3.06
CA ILE A 66 -8.17 -15.60 3.55
C ILE A 66 -7.98 -15.60 5.07
N ASP A 67 -8.51 -14.60 5.79
CA ASP A 67 -8.28 -14.36 7.23
C ASP A 67 -6.77 -14.40 7.59
N ALA A 68 -5.93 -13.81 6.73
CA ALA A 68 -4.48 -13.87 6.90
C ALA A 68 -4.07 -13.23 8.22
N ARG A 69 -3.41 -14.02 9.07
CA ARG A 69 -2.91 -13.56 10.38
C ARG A 69 -1.46 -13.11 10.31
N SER A 70 -0.75 -13.49 9.25
CA SER A 70 0.64 -13.14 9.03
C SER A 70 0.90 -12.70 7.59
N TYR A 71 1.97 -11.93 7.41
CA TYR A 71 2.47 -11.58 6.09
C TYR A 71 2.88 -12.82 5.29
N GLU A 72 3.38 -13.85 5.97
CA GLU A 72 3.80 -15.12 5.37
C GLU A 72 2.63 -15.85 4.71
N GLU A 73 1.48 -15.98 5.40
CA GLU A 73 0.26 -16.59 4.85
C GLU A 73 -0.23 -15.85 3.61
N MET A 74 -0.18 -14.52 3.63
CA MET A 74 -0.52 -13.70 2.47
C MET A 74 0.45 -13.94 1.30
N ASN A 75 1.75 -14.05 1.58
CA ASN A 75 2.78 -14.24 0.57
C ASN A 75 2.70 -15.63 -0.07
N VAL A 76 2.47 -16.67 0.74
CA VAL A 76 2.20 -18.04 0.27
C VAL A 76 0.97 -18.07 -0.63
N HIS A 77 -0.09 -17.34 -0.27
CA HIS A 77 -1.30 -17.29 -1.08
C HIS A 77 -1.11 -16.56 -2.42
N LEU A 78 -0.31 -15.49 -2.46
CA LEU A 78 -0.07 -14.69 -3.66
C LEU A 78 0.92 -15.33 -4.64
N PHE A 79 1.96 -15.99 -4.12
CA PHE A 79 3.11 -16.45 -4.92
C PHE A 79 3.34 -17.97 -4.86
N GLY A 80 2.61 -18.70 -4.02
CA GLY A 80 2.82 -20.11 -3.76
C GLY A 80 4.05 -20.40 -2.90
N ASN A 81 4.28 -21.69 -2.61
CA ASN A 81 5.38 -22.14 -1.73
C ASN A 81 6.78 -21.83 -2.29
N PHE A 82 6.92 -21.53 -3.58
CA PHE A 82 8.21 -21.32 -4.23
C PHE A 82 8.96 -20.07 -3.75
N LEU A 83 8.25 -18.99 -3.39
CA LEU A 83 8.86 -17.75 -2.86
C LEU A 83 8.75 -17.61 -1.33
N ALA A 84 7.95 -18.43 -0.67
CA ALA A 84 7.84 -18.44 0.79
C ALA A 84 8.97 -19.25 1.46
N GLU A 85 9.45 -20.31 0.81
CA GLU A 85 10.50 -21.17 1.35
C GLU A 85 11.90 -20.55 1.23
N SER A 86 12.12 -19.65 0.25
CA SER A 86 13.39 -18.98 0.02
C SER A 86 13.75 -17.90 1.04
N SER A 87 12.87 -17.56 1.99
CA SER A 87 13.18 -16.67 3.12
C SER A 87 13.74 -17.38 4.36
N ILE A 88 13.93 -18.71 4.30
CA ILE A 88 14.45 -19.54 5.40
C ILE A 88 15.90 -20.04 5.12
N LEU A 89 16.51 -19.66 3.98
CA LEU A 89 17.94 -19.91 3.67
C LEU A 89 18.73 -18.61 3.61
#